data_AF-A0A238HJ64-F1
#
_entry.id   AF-A0A238HJ64-F1
#
_cell.length_a   1.000
_cell.length_b   1.000
_cell.length_c   1.000
_cell.angle_alpha   90.00
_cell.angle_beta   90.00
_cell.angle_gamma   90.00
#
_symmetry.space_group_name_H-M   'P 1'
#
loop_
_entity.id
_entity.type
_entity.pdbx_description
1 polymer ?
#
loop_
_entity_poly.entity_id
_entity_poly.type
_entity_poly.pdbx_seq_one_letter_code
_entity_poly.pdbx_strand_id
1 'polypeptide(L)'
;MKTWILLLALSFPIFAQAKAAEKTVFACAFDNGKSVRVSERGDVYRYQYGKANQPELVFENNRAEAIKRSPRWQGIGQNLWINLTLKNGQYQYSLGWSMDRLTDEHEESYFLTVERNEQFVT
;
A
#
# COMPACT_ATOMS: atom_id res chain seq x y z
N MET A 1 21.59 -61.31 -21.77
CA MET A 1 20.23 -60.79 -21.48
C MET A 1 20.35 -59.28 -21.35
N LYS A 2 19.80 -58.52 -22.29
CA LYS A 2 20.09 -57.09 -22.50
C LYS A 2 18.95 -56.27 -21.90
N THR A 3 19.15 -55.72 -20.71
CA THR A 3 18.18 -54.88 -19.99
C THR A 3 18.19 -53.48 -20.58
N TRP A 4 17.08 -53.08 -21.20
CA TRP A 4 16.88 -51.72 -21.72
C TRP A 4 16.37 -50.85 -20.57
N ILE A 5 17.16 -49.87 -20.13
CA ILE A 5 16.73 -48.85 -19.17
C ILE A 5 15.95 -47.79 -19.94
N LEU A 6 14.62 -47.78 -19.79
CA LEU A 6 13.75 -46.70 -20.24
C LEU A 6 13.93 -45.51 -19.29
N LEU A 7 14.66 -44.48 -19.73
CA LEU A 7 14.72 -43.18 -19.06
C LEU A 7 13.38 -42.45 -19.24
N LEU A 8 12.55 -42.49 -18.21
CA LEU A 8 11.33 -41.69 -18.12
C LEU A 8 11.72 -40.25 -17.75
N ALA A 9 11.73 -39.34 -18.71
CA ALA A 9 11.97 -37.92 -18.47
C ALA A 9 10.74 -37.32 -17.75
N LEU A 10 10.82 -37.15 -16.43
CA LEU A 10 9.85 -36.36 -15.66
C LEU A 10 10.00 -34.88 -16.03
N SER A 11 9.16 -34.39 -16.93
CA SER A 11 8.99 -32.96 -17.18
C SER A 11 8.17 -32.34 -16.05
N PHE A 12 8.84 -31.79 -15.03
CA PHE A 12 8.19 -30.92 -14.05
C PHE A 12 7.80 -29.61 -14.74
N PRO A 13 6.51 -29.25 -14.84
CA PRO A 13 6.14 -27.91 -15.30
C PRO A 13 6.63 -26.89 -14.26
N ILE A 14 7.55 -26.03 -14.69
CA ILE A 14 7.95 -24.85 -13.91
C ILE A 14 6.76 -23.89 -13.97
N PHE A 15 5.92 -23.90 -12.92
CA PHE A 15 4.91 -22.87 -12.75
C PHE A 15 5.60 -21.54 -12.46
N ALA A 16 5.82 -20.75 -13.50
CA ALA A 16 6.20 -19.35 -13.33
C ALA A 16 5.04 -18.61 -12.65
N GLN A 17 5.20 -18.27 -11.37
CA GLN A 17 4.24 -17.39 -10.72
C GLN A 17 4.33 -16.02 -11.39
N ALA A 18 3.28 -15.64 -12.12
CA ALA A 18 3.15 -14.29 -12.64
C ALA A 18 3.21 -13.31 -11.44
N LYS A 19 4.21 -12.42 -11.42
CA LYS A 19 4.25 -11.35 -10.42
C LYS A 19 3.00 -10.50 -10.62
N ALA A 20 2.22 -10.35 -9.55
CA ALA A 20 1.07 -9.46 -9.57
C ALA A 20 1.51 -8.05 -9.99
N ALA A 21 0.76 -7.44 -10.91
CA ALA A 21 1.02 -6.07 -11.33
C ALA A 21 0.94 -5.12 -10.13
N GLU A 22 1.90 -4.22 -10.02
CA GLU A 22 1.96 -3.24 -8.93
C GLU A 22 1.18 -1.98 -9.36
N LYS A 23 0.09 -1.66 -8.65
CA LYS A 23 -0.77 -0.51 -8.93
C LYS A 23 -0.58 0.55 -7.86
N THR A 24 -0.19 1.76 -8.24
CA THR A 24 -0.14 2.88 -7.27
C THR A 24 -1.56 3.27 -6.85
N VAL A 25 -1.80 3.35 -5.54
CA VAL A 25 -3.09 3.77 -4.94
C VAL A 25 -2.99 5.09 -4.19
N PHE A 26 -1.77 5.53 -3.84
CA PHE A 26 -1.51 6.84 -3.27
C PHE A 26 -0.09 7.28 -3.61
N ALA A 27 0.10 8.57 -3.88
CA ALA A 27 1.41 9.16 -4.07
C ALA A 27 1.42 10.63 -3.65
N CYS A 28 2.50 11.05 -2.99
CA CYS A 28 2.80 12.46 -2.74
C CYS A 28 4.29 12.71 -2.92
N ALA A 29 4.64 13.90 -3.41
CA ALA A 29 6.02 14.36 -3.51
C ALA A 29 6.24 15.48 -2.50
N PHE A 30 7.47 15.59 -2.01
CA PHE A 30 7.90 16.67 -1.13
C PHE A 30 8.94 17.53 -1.86
N ASP A 31 9.05 18.80 -1.47
CA ASP A 31 9.96 19.77 -2.09
C ASP A 31 11.45 19.37 -1.98
N ASN A 32 11.79 18.51 -1.02
CA ASN A 32 13.14 17.97 -0.85
C ASN A 32 13.47 16.84 -1.84
N GLY A 33 12.61 16.57 -2.83
CA GLY A 33 12.81 15.54 -3.86
C GLY A 33 12.53 14.11 -3.39
N LYS A 34 12.01 13.93 -2.17
CA LYS A 34 11.49 12.65 -1.69
C LYS A 34 10.03 12.51 -2.04
N SER A 35 9.55 11.28 -1.97
CA SER A 35 8.14 10.96 -2.20
C SER A 35 7.67 9.87 -1.25
N VAL A 36 6.35 9.82 -1.03
CA VAL A 36 5.66 8.62 -0.55
C VAL A 36 4.91 8.01 -1.71
N ARG A 37 4.96 6.68 -1.80
CA ARG A 37 4.11 5.88 -2.68
C ARG A 37 3.53 4.72 -1.90
N VAL A 38 2.23 4.51 -2.06
CA VAL A 38 1.56 3.27 -1.67
C VAL A 38 1.09 2.56 -2.92
N SER A 39 1.46 1.30 -3.06
CA SER A 39 1.05 0.44 -4.16
C SER A 39 0.35 -0.81 -3.66
N GLU A 40 -0.61 -1.29 -4.43
CA GLU A 40 -1.25 -2.59 -4.28
C GLU A 40 -0.50 -3.60 -5.16
N ARG A 41 -0.12 -4.73 -4.57
CA ARG A 41 0.54 -5.84 -5.29
C ARG A 41 0.02 -7.17 -4.76
N GLY A 42 -0.96 -7.76 -5.43
CA GLY A 42 -1.61 -8.98 -4.94
C GLY A 42 -2.41 -8.69 -3.67
N ASP A 43 -2.07 -9.36 -2.58
CA ASP A 43 -2.77 -9.25 -1.28
C ASP A 43 -2.10 -8.29 -0.30
N VAL A 44 -1.14 -7.48 -0.75
CA VAL A 44 -0.43 -6.51 0.09
C VAL A 44 -0.56 -5.08 -0.41
N TYR A 45 -0.54 -4.14 0.54
CA TYR A 45 -0.12 -2.77 0.29
C TYR A 45 1.35 -2.63 0.61
N ARG A 46 2.10 -2.02 -0.31
CA ARG A 46 3.51 -1.68 -0.13
C ARG A 46 3.66 -0.18 0.02
N TYR A 47 4.27 0.25 1.12
CA TYR A 47 4.65 1.63 1.36
C TYR A 47 6.11 1.84 0.98
N GLN A 48 6.41 2.97 0.32
CA GLN A 48 7.76 3.41 0.04
C GLN A 48 7.90 4.89 0.34
N TYR A 49 8.95 5.26 1.08
CA TYR A 49 9.36 6.66 1.27
C TYR A 49 10.83 6.83 0.86
N GLY A 50 11.15 7.94 0.22
CA GLY A 50 12.51 8.32 -0.20
C GLY A 50 12.56 8.79 -1.65
N LYS A 51 13.76 8.71 -2.25
CA LYS A 51 13.96 9.03 -3.68
C LYS A 51 13.53 7.85 -4.55
N ALA A 52 13.06 8.12 -5.77
CA ALA A 52 12.51 7.11 -6.67
C ALA A 52 13.38 5.84 -6.86
N ASN A 53 14.70 6.02 -6.96
CA ASN A 53 15.67 4.93 -7.15
C ASN A 53 16.41 4.52 -5.88
N GLN A 54 16.16 5.20 -4.75
CA GLN A 54 16.85 5.00 -3.48
C GLN A 54 15.83 5.19 -2.35
N PRO A 55 14.93 4.21 -2.13
CA PRO A 55 13.97 4.29 -1.05
C PRO A 55 14.70 4.20 0.29
N GLU A 56 14.29 5.05 1.23
CA GLU A 56 14.82 5.11 2.60
C GLU A 56 14.02 4.22 3.55
N LEU A 57 12.73 4.03 3.26
CA LEU A 57 11.84 3.17 4.02
C LEU A 57 10.92 2.39 3.08
N VAL A 58 10.86 1.08 3.26
CA VAL A 58 9.95 0.19 2.54
C VAL A 58 9.37 -0.83 3.51
N PHE A 59 8.05 -1.01 3.50
CA PHE A 59 7.39 -2.08 4.24
C PHE A 59 6.08 -2.47 3.57
N GLU A 60 5.57 -3.65 3.92
CA GLU A 60 4.33 -4.21 3.37
C GLU A 60 3.36 -4.55 4.48
N ASN A 61 2.06 -4.44 4.21
CA ASN A 61 0.98 -4.85 5.10
C ASN A 61 0.01 -5.69 4.28
N ASN A 62 -0.56 -6.74 4.88
CA ASN A 62 -1.68 -7.43 4.25
C ASN A 62 -2.84 -6.46 4.01
N ARG A 63 -3.40 -6.49 2.81
CA ARG A 63 -4.44 -5.59 2.33
C ARG A 63 -5.70 -5.67 3.18
N ALA A 64 -6.17 -6.89 3.48
CA ALA A 64 -7.39 -7.08 4.26
C ALA A 64 -7.23 -6.58 5.70
N GLU A 65 -6.09 -6.83 6.32
CA GLU A 65 -5.80 -6.34 7.67
C GLU A 65 -5.67 -4.82 7.73
N ALA A 66 -4.99 -4.21 6.75
CA ALA A 66 -4.89 -2.76 6.63
C ALA A 66 -6.28 -2.12 6.49
N ILE A 67 -7.13 -2.65 5.61
CA ILE A 67 -8.51 -2.17 5.43
C ILE A 67 -9.33 -2.35 6.71
N LYS A 68 -9.19 -3.49 7.39
CA LYS A 68 -9.93 -3.76 8.65
C LYS A 68 -9.57 -2.78 9.76
N ARG A 69 -8.29 -2.40 9.86
CA ARG A 69 -7.80 -1.46 10.87
C ARG A 69 -8.09 0.00 10.53
N SER A 70 -8.26 0.34 9.26
CA SER A 70 -8.46 1.71 8.81
C SER A 70 -9.80 2.26 9.31
N PRO A 71 -9.81 3.48 9.89
CA PRO A 71 -11.05 4.15 10.25
C PRO A 71 -11.99 4.29 9.05
N ARG A 72 -13.29 4.12 9.28
CA ARG A 72 -14.32 4.28 8.25
C ARG A 72 -15.17 5.47 8.57
N TRP A 73 -15.43 6.30 7.56
CA TRP A 73 -16.38 7.38 7.69
C TRP A 73 -17.77 6.84 7.98
N GLN A 74 -18.44 7.42 8.98
CA GLN A 74 -19.76 6.96 9.47
C GLN A 74 -20.92 7.70 8.79
N GLY A 75 -20.68 8.51 7.76
CA GLY A 75 -21.71 9.26 7.03
C GLY A 75 -22.09 10.61 7.64
N ILE A 76 -21.46 11.01 8.75
CA ILE A 76 -21.74 12.23 9.49
C ILE A 76 -20.66 13.29 9.21
N GLY A 77 -21.08 14.55 9.06
CA GLY A 77 -20.19 15.70 8.86
C GLY A 77 -20.17 16.22 7.42
N GLN A 78 -19.58 17.40 7.23
CA GLN A 78 -19.44 18.06 5.93
C GLN A 78 -18.46 17.33 5.02
N ASN A 79 -17.35 16.84 5.58
CA ASN A 79 -16.32 16.17 4.79
C ASN A 79 -16.60 14.68 4.66
N LEU A 80 -16.77 14.20 3.43
CA LEU A 80 -16.59 12.79 3.08
C LEU A 80 -15.09 12.48 3.16
N TRP A 81 -14.70 11.34 3.72
CA TRP A 81 -13.29 10.95 3.73
C TRP A 81 -13.09 9.44 3.67
N ILE A 82 -11.94 9.04 3.12
CA ILE A 82 -11.44 7.66 3.12
C ILE A 82 -10.03 7.66 3.70
N ASN A 83 -9.72 6.67 4.53
CA ASN A 83 -8.42 6.51 5.15
C ASN A 83 -7.89 5.09 4.91
N LEU A 84 -6.58 4.96 4.73
CA LEU A 84 -5.82 3.72 4.76
C LEU A 84 -4.73 3.85 5.84
N THR A 85 -4.72 2.92 6.79
CA THR A 85 -3.75 2.90 7.89
C THR A 85 -2.80 1.72 7.77
N LEU A 86 -1.53 2.01 7.50
CA LEU A 86 -0.45 1.03 7.44
C LEU A 86 0.40 1.07 8.72
N LYS A 87 1.01 -0.05 9.10
CA LYS A 87 1.85 -0.17 10.31
C LYS A 87 3.26 -0.62 9.99
N ASN A 88 4.23 -0.02 10.68
CA ASN A 88 5.62 -0.46 10.70
C ASN A 88 6.18 -0.36 12.12
N GLY A 89 6.20 -1.49 12.84
CA GLY A 89 6.56 -1.51 14.28
C GLY A 89 5.60 -0.64 15.11
N GLN A 90 6.16 0.33 15.84
CA GLN A 90 5.40 1.27 16.69
C GLN A 90 4.74 2.43 15.91
N TYR A 91 5.00 2.52 14.61
CA TYR A 91 4.53 3.63 13.78
C TYR A 91 3.25 3.26 13.02
N GLN A 92 2.32 4.21 12.97
CA GLN A 92 1.13 4.16 12.13
C GLN A 92 1.22 5.25 11.05
N TYR A 93 0.87 4.88 9.82
CA TYR A 93 0.86 5.77 8.66
C TYR A 93 -0.57 5.81 8.15
N SER A 94 -1.26 6.91 8.42
CA SER A 94 -2.63 7.15 7.96
C SER A 94 -2.61 8.07 6.77
N LEU A 95 -3.12 7.59 5.64
CA LEU A 95 -3.16 8.33 4.39
C LEU A 95 -4.56 8.29 3.80
N GLY A 96 -4.97 9.36 3.15
CA GLY A 96 -6.32 9.45 2.65
C GLY A 96 -6.61 10.72 1.90
N TRP A 97 -7.88 10.88 1.63
CA TRP A 97 -8.42 12.09 1.06
C TRP A 97 -9.74 12.43 1.76
N SER A 98 -10.09 13.71 1.72
CA SER A 98 -11.39 14.20 2.13
C SER A 98 -11.93 15.21 1.12
N MET A 99 -13.24 15.32 1.04
CA MET A 99 -13.94 16.21 0.12
C MET A 99 -15.10 16.87 0.84
N ASP A 100 -15.22 18.19 0.69
CA ASP A 100 -16.38 18.92 1.17
C ASP A 100 -17.61 18.58 0.32
N ARG A 101 -18.62 17.94 0.90
CA ARG A 101 -19.82 17.51 0.15
C ARG A 101 -20.95 18.53 0.17
N LEU A 102 -20.78 19.66 0.85
CA LEU A 102 -21.83 20.68 1.04
C LEU A 102 -21.60 21.95 0.21
N THR A 103 -20.36 22.19 -0.24
CA THR A 103 -20.06 23.24 -1.22
C THR A 103 -20.23 22.72 -2.64
N ASP A 104 -20.53 23.60 -3.59
CA ASP A 104 -20.68 23.22 -4.99
C ASP A 104 -19.32 22.89 -5.64
N GLU A 105 -18.24 23.45 -5.09
CA GLU A 105 -16.87 23.26 -5.56
C GLU A 105 -16.28 21.90 -5.20
N HIS A 106 -16.84 21.24 -4.18
CA HIS A 106 -16.38 19.94 -3.69
C HIS A 106 -14.86 19.86 -3.46
N GLU A 107 -14.32 20.82 -2.71
CA GLU A 107 -12.88 20.92 -2.49
C GLU A 107 -12.31 19.62 -1.91
N GLU A 108 -11.31 19.06 -2.59
CA GLU A 108 -10.59 17.87 -2.18
C GLU A 108 -9.30 18.22 -1.44
N SER A 109 -8.99 17.44 -0.41
CA SER A 109 -7.72 17.47 0.30
C SER A 109 -7.17 16.07 0.47
N TYR A 110 -5.84 15.95 0.43
CA TYR A 110 -5.12 14.70 0.61
C TYR A 110 -4.23 14.83 1.83
N PHE A 111 -4.10 13.76 2.61
CA PHE A 111 -3.30 13.78 3.83
C PHE A 111 -2.44 12.53 3.97
N LEU A 112 -1.32 12.71 4.66
CA LEU A 112 -0.49 11.67 5.21
C LEU A 112 -0.11 12.11 6.63
N THR A 113 -0.36 11.25 7.60
CA THR A 113 -0.03 11.49 9.00
C THR A 113 0.75 10.31 9.54
N VAL A 114 1.80 10.58 10.29
CA VAL A 114 2.63 9.52 10.89
C VAL A 114 2.61 9.68 12.41
N GLU A 115 2.16 8.63 13.08
CA GLU A 115 2.06 8.59 14.54
C GLU A 115 2.98 7.52 15.12
N ARG A 116 3.50 7.78 16.32
CA ARG A 116 4.22 6.81 17.15
C ARG A 116 3.59 6.81 18.55
N ASN A 117 3.10 5.66 19.01
CA ASN A 117 2.44 5.56 20.32
C ASN A 117 1.35 6.64 20.53
N GLU A 118 0.52 6.87 19.51
CA GLU A 118 -0.57 7.87 19.51
C GLU A 118 -0.10 9.34 19.61
N GLN A 119 1.20 9.60 19.42
CA GLN A 119 1.76 10.94 19.29
C GLN A 119 2.14 11.21 17.84
N PHE A 120 1.71 12.36 17.31
CA PHE A 120 2.08 12.81 15.97
C PHE A 120 3.59 13.03 15.88
N VAL A 121 4.20 12.47 14.85
CA VAL A 121 5.62 12.68 14.51
C VAL A 121 5.73 13.68 13.36
N THR A 122 4.77 13.63 12.44
CA THR A 122 4.61 14.60 11.33
C THR A 122 3.23 14.50 10.69
#